data_AF-A0A3S5DHI1-F1
#
_entry.id   AF-A0A3S5DHI1-F1
#
_cell.length_a   1.000
_cell.length_b   1.000
_cell.length_c   1.000
_cell.angle_alpha   90.00
_cell.angle_beta   90.00
_cell.angle_gamma   90.00
#
_symmetry.space_group_name_H-M   'P 1'
#
loop_
_entity.id
_entity.type
_entity.pdbx_description
1 polymer ?
#
loop_
_entity_poly.entity_id
_entity_poly.type
_entity_poly.pdbx_seq_one_letter_code
_entity_poly.pdbx_strand_id
1 'polypeptide(L)'
;MRIPTSARPAWKRCAIWWRQAAALPCWPALAVPQERKRDGVVYLPCIKPEPRRTIGLVYRPGSPLRSRYEHLAEAIRGTMDGHFDKALKQAV
;
A
#
# COMPACT_ATOMS: atom_id res chain seq x y z
N MET A 1 6.35 14.94 48.47
CA MET A 1 5.42 13.85 48.12
C MET A 1 5.58 13.56 46.62
N ARG A 2 6.27 12.48 46.24
CA ARG A 2 6.54 12.12 44.84
C ARG A 2 5.32 11.44 44.25
N ILE A 3 4.73 12.04 43.22
CA ILE A 3 3.64 11.45 42.44
C ILE A 3 4.25 10.39 41.50
N PRO A 4 3.71 9.17 41.41
CA PRO A 4 4.32 8.10 40.63
C PRO A 4 4.18 8.34 39.13
N THR A 5 5.29 8.32 38.41
CA THR A 5 5.39 8.39 36.95
C THR A 5 5.07 7.04 36.30
N SER A 6 3.83 6.57 36.37
CA SER A 6 3.45 5.30 35.75
C SER A 6 2.03 5.30 35.17
N ALA A 7 1.65 6.34 34.42
CA ALA A 7 0.45 6.30 33.59
C ALA A 7 0.45 7.40 32.52
N ARG A 8 1.46 7.42 31.64
CA ARG A 8 1.31 8.16 30.38
C ARG A 8 0.64 7.23 29.36
N PRO A 9 -0.55 7.58 28.83
CA PRO A 9 -1.23 6.78 27.82
C PRO A 9 -0.32 6.53 26.61
N ALA A 10 -0.24 5.28 26.15
CA ALA A 10 0.63 4.86 25.05
C ALA A 10 0.45 5.71 23.78
N TRP A 11 -0.76 6.23 23.53
CA TRP A 11 -1.08 7.05 22.37
C TRP A 11 -0.33 8.40 22.32
N LYS A 12 0.06 8.97 23.48
CA LYS A 12 0.86 10.20 23.52
C LYS A 12 2.31 9.98 23.09
N ARG A 13 2.83 8.74 23.13
CA ARG A 13 4.16 8.39 22.59
C ARG A 13 4.17 8.26 21.06
N CYS A 14 3.07 7.78 20.46
CA CYS A 14 2.95 7.68 19.00
C CYS A 14 2.83 9.04 18.31
N ALA A 15 2.18 10.02 18.94
CA ALA A 15 1.96 11.35 18.36
C ALA A 15 3.25 12.17 18.16
N ILE A 16 4.33 11.86 18.89
CA ILE A 16 5.62 12.56 18.77
C ILE A 16 6.39 12.11 17.51
N TRP A 17 6.20 10.87 17.06
CA TRP A 17 6.87 10.34 15.85
C TRP A 17 6.27 10.85 14.54
N TRP A 18 5.02 11.32 14.54
CA TRP A 18 4.32 11.75 13.32
C TRP A 18 4.62 13.20 12.88
N ARG A 19 5.38 13.97 13.67
CA ARG A 19 5.54 15.42 13.47
C ARG A 19 6.74 15.83 12.60
N GLN A 20 7.62 14.90 12.20
CA GLN A 20 8.93 15.27 11.62
C GLN A 20 9.12 15.02 10.12
N ALA A 21 8.16 14.47 9.39
CA ALA A 21 8.28 14.32 7.95
C ALA A 21 7.06 14.92 7.25
N ALA A 22 7.28 15.95 6.44
CA ALA A 22 6.37 16.30 5.36
C ALA A 22 6.43 15.17 4.31
N ALA A 23 5.86 14.02 4.66
CA ALA A 23 5.77 12.88 3.77
C ALA A 23 4.61 13.13 2.82
N LEU A 24 4.92 13.36 1.54
CA LEU A 24 3.92 13.28 0.48
C LEU A 24 3.26 11.88 0.55
N PRO A 25 1.91 11.79 0.51
CA PRO A 25 1.22 10.51 0.56
C PRO A 25 1.67 9.60 -0.60
N CYS A 26 2.00 8.34 -0.28
CA CYS A 26 2.22 7.31 -1.30
C CYS A 26 0.88 6.72 -1.73
N TRP A 27 0.60 6.73 -3.03
CA TRP A 27 -0.59 6.13 -3.61
C TRP A 27 -0.25 4.78 -4.25
N PRO A 28 -1.15 3.78 -4.19
CA PRO A 28 -0.95 2.55 -4.94
C PRO A 28 -0.90 2.82 -6.44
N ALA A 29 0.01 2.17 -7.16
CA ALA A 29 0.18 2.38 -8.61
C ALA A 29 -1.11 2.18 -9.42
N LEU A 30 -1.99 1.27 -9.02
CA LEU A 30 -3.28 1.04 -9.69
C LEU A 30 -4.31 2.17 -9.50
N ALA A 31 -4.11 3.05 -8.52
CA ALA A 31 -4.96 4.22 -8.28
C ALA A 31 -4.43 5.48 -8.99
N VAL A 32 -3.21 5.43 -9.52
CA VAL A 32 -2.58 6.53 -10.25
C VAL A 32 -3.12 6.51 -11.69
N PRO A 33 -3.67 7.62 -12.20
CA PRO A 33 -4.06 7.71 -13.60
C PRO A 33 -2.83 7.53 -14.50
N GLN A 34 -3.05 7.06 -15.73
CA GLN A 34 -1.97 6.94 -16.72
C GLN A 34 -1.32 8.31 -17.03
N GLU A 35 -2.09 9.39 -16.87
CA GLU A 35 -1.62 10.75 -16.99
C GLU A 35 -0.78 11.16 -15.77
N ARG A 36 0.44 11.63 -16.01
CA ARG A 36 1.36 12.09 -14.96
C ARG A 36 0.82 13.29 -14.16
N LYS A 37 -0.03 14.11 -14.77
CA LYS A 37 -0.65 15.27 -14.15
C LYS A 37 -2.15 15.23 -14.39
N ARG A 38 -2.93 15.22 -13.30
CA ARG A 38 -4.38 15.30 -13.36
C ARG A 38 -4.87 16.21 -12.24
N ASP A 39 -5.78 17.13 -12.55
CA ASP A 39 -6.42 18.02 -11.57
C ASP A 39 -5.43 18.82 -10.70
N GLY A 40 -4.29 19.21 -11.27
CA GLY A 40 -3.22 19.94 -10.57
C GLY A 40 -2.31 19.07 -9.69
N VAL A 41 -2.57 17.76 -9.59
CA VAL A 41 -1.73 16.79 -8.88
C VAL A 41 -0.73 16.18 -9.84
N VAL A 42 0.55 16.15 -9.46
CA VAL A 42 1.63 15.48 -10.21
C VAL A 42 2.05 14.24 -9.43
N TYR A 43 2.01 13.09 -10.10
CA TYR A 43 2.50 11.83 -9.52
C TYR A 43 3.99 11.69 -9.80
N LEU A 44 4.78 11.46 -8.75
CA LEU A 44 6.23 11.25 -8.85
C LEU A 44 6.59 9.82 -8.44
N PRO A 45 7.55 9.18 -9.13
CA PRO A 45 8.04 7.87 -8.75
C PRO A 45 8.87 7.94 -7.46
N CYS A 46 8.60 7.03 -6.52
CA CYS A 46 9.40 6.86 -5.32
C CYS A 46 10.57 5.91 -5.60
N ILE A 47 11.79 6.44 -5.67
CA ILE A 47 12.96 5.69 -6.16
C ILE A 47 13.90 5.16 -5.07
N LYS A 48 13.76 5.55 -3.80
CA LYS A 48 14.69 5.15 -2.71
C LYS A 48 14.04 5.12 -1.31
N PRO A 49 13.67 3.93 -0.78
CA PRO A 49 13.37 2.68 -1.48
C PRO A 49 12.02 2.77 -2.22
N GLU A 50 11.82 1.93 -3.23
CA GLU A 50 10.51 1.83 -3.88
C GLU A 50 9.51 1.12 -2.94
N PRO A 51 8.41 1.78 -2.54
CA PRO A 51 7.43 1.17 -1.66
C PRO A 51 6.63 0.11 -2.41
N ARG A 52 6.77 -1.15 -2.00
CA ARG A 52 6.04 -2.29 -2.56
C ARG A 52 5.13 -2.92 -1.51
N ARG A 53 3.97 -3.43 -1.95
CA ARG A 53 3.04 -4.19 -1.10
C ARG A 53 2.58 -5.45 -1.83
N THR A 54 2.49 -6.56 -1.09
CA THR A 54 1.95 -7.82 -1.62
C THR A 54 0.44 -7.85 -1.38
N ILE A 55 -0.33 -8.03 -2.45
CA ILE A 55 -1.79 -8.23 -2.38
C ILE A 55 -2.06 -9.72 -2.55
N GLY A 56 -2.82 -10.31 -1.61
CA GLY A 56 -3.19 -11.72 -1.64
C GLY A 56 -4.68 -11.92 -1.47
N LEU A 57 -5.21 -12.99 -2.06
CA LEU A 57 -6.59 -13.43 -1.86
C LEU A 57 -6.64 -14.33 -0.62
N VAL A 58 -7.32 -13.87 0.42
CA VAL A 58 -7.45 -14.61 1.69
C VAL A 58 -8.86 -15.17 1.82
N TYR A 59 -8.96 -16.44 2.19
CA TYR A 59 -10.22 -17.13 2.46
C TYR A 59 -10.13 -18.00 3.70
N ARG A 60 -11.28 -18.42 4.23
CA ARG A 60 -11.36 -19.24 5.44
C ARG A 60 -10.82 -20.66 5.17
N PRO A 61 -9.92 -21.19 6.01
CA PRO A 61 -9.47 -22.58 5.89
C PRO A 61 -10.64 -23.54 6.13
N GLY A 62 -10.86 -24.49 5.21
CA GLY A 62 -11.98 -25.44 5.26
C GLY A 62 -13.22 -25.05 4.44
N SER A 63 -13.18 -23.95 3.68
CA SER A 63 -14.27 -23.63 2.75
C SER A 63 -14.41 -24.70 1.67
N PRO A 64 -15.62 -25.23 1.40
CA PRO A 64 -15.84 -26.20 0.32
C PRO A 64 -15.59 -25.61 -1.07
N LEU A 65 -15.49 -24.28 -1.17
CA LEU A 65 -15.24 -23.55 -2.41
C LEU A 65 -13.75 -23.26 -2.66
N ARG A 66 -12.84 -23.87 -1.88
CA ARG A 66 -11.39 -23.68 -1.99
C ARG A 66 -10.88 -23.76 -3.43
N SER A 67 -11.25 -24.80 -4.16
CA SER A 67 -10.84 -24.99 -5.57
C SER A 67 -11.26 -23.81 -6.48
N ARG A 68 -12.41 -23.18 -6.22
CA ARG A 68 -12.85 -22.01 -6.99
C ARG A 68 -11.99 -20.77 -6.68
N TYR A 69 -11.62 -20.59 -5.41
CA TYR A 69 -10.74 -19.48 -5.03
C TYR A 69 -9.32 -19.66 -5.57
N GLU A 70 -8.82 -20.90 -5.64
CA GLU A 70 -7.52 -21.20 -6.25
C GLU A 70 -7.54 -20.91 -7.77
N HIS A 71 -8.57 -21.35 -8.51
CA HIS A 71 -8.72 -20.97 -9.92
C HIS A 71 -8.85 -19.46 -10.13
N LEU A 72 -9.58 -18.76 -9.26
CA LEU A 72 -9.71 -17.31 -9.33
C LEU A 72 -8.37 -16.61 -9.06
N ALA A 73 -7.61 -17.07 -8.06
CA ALA A 73 -6.29 -16.54 -7.75
C ALA A 73 -5.32 -16.75 -8.92
N GLU A 74 -5.41 -17.88 -9.61
CA GLU A 74 -4.65 -18.18 -10.82
C GLU A 74 -4.98 -17.20 -11.95
N ALA A 75 -6.26 -17.01 -12.24
CA ALA A 75 -6.73 -16.10 -13.28
C ALA A 75 -6.31 -14.65 -13.01
N ILE A 76 -6.43 -14.19 -11.75
CA ILE A 76 -5.99 -12.85 -11.33
C ILE A 76 -4.48 -12.72 -11.51
N ARG A 77 -3.69 -13.72 -11.10
CA ARG A 77 -2.23 -13.69 -11.25
C ARG A 77 -1.83 -13.56 -12.71
N GLY A 78 -2.36 -14.42 -13.59
CA GLY A 78 -2.07 -14.36 -15.02
C GLY A 78 -2.48 -13.04 -15.69
N THR A 79 -3.53 -12.37 -15.19
CA THR A 79 -3.94 -11.04 -15.68
C THR A 79 -3.00 -9.93 -15.19
N MET A 80 -2.50 -10.06 -13.97
CA MET A 80 -1.65 -9.04 -13.32
C MET A 80 -0.17 -9.18 -13.65
N ASP A 81 0.27 -10.35 -14.12
CA ASP A 81 1.65 -10.59 -14.54
C ASP A 81 2.05 -9.64 -15.68
N GLY A 82 3.12 -8.87 -15.46
CA GLY A 82 3.62 -7.87 -16.42
C GLY A 82 2.76 -6.59 -16.53
N HIS A 83 1.71 -6.43 -15.70
CA HIS A 83 0.86 -5.24 -15.77
C HIS A 83 1.62 -3.96 -15.36
N PHE A 84 2.50 -4.05 -14.36
CA PHE A 84 3.30 -2.91 -13.89
C PHE A 84 4.44 -2.51 -14.84
N ASP A 85 4.92 -3.41 -15.69
CA ASP A 85 5.96 -3.10 -16.69
C ASP A 85 5.44 -2.19 -17.81
N LYS A 86 4.14 -2.27 -18.11
CA LYS A 86 3.47 -1.39 -19.09
C LYS A 86 3.17 -0.01 -18.50
N ALA A 87 2.67 0.02 -17.26
CA ALA A 87 2.30 1.26 -16.57
C ALA A 87 3.52 2.15 -16.25
N LEU A 88 4.68 1.55 -15.91
CA LEU A 88 5.91 2.32 -15.64
C LEU A 88 6.54 2.91 -16.92
N LYS A 89 6.39 2.25 -18.07
CA LYS A 89 6.93 2.75 -19.35
C LYS A 89 6.20 3.96 -19.92
N GLN A 90 4.93 4.16 -19.56
CA GLN A 90 4.13 5.29 -20.04
C GLN A 90 4.29 6.55 -19.18
N ALA A 91 4.87 6.41 -17.98
CA ALA A 91 5.10 7.50 -17.04
C ALA A 91 6.50 8.14 -17.14
N VAL A 92 7.38 7.59 -18.00
CA VAL A 92 8.75 8.10 -18.28
C VAL A 92 8.74 8.99 -19.52
#